data_AF-A0A945S282-F1
#
_entry.id   AF-A0A945S282-F1
#
_cell.length_a   1.000
_cell.length_b   1.000
_cell.length_c   1.000
_cell.angle_alpha   90.00
_cell.angle_beta   90.00
_cell.angle_gamma   90.00
#
_symmetry.space_group_name_H-M   'P 1'
#
loop_
_entity.id
_entity.type
_entity.pdbx_description
1 polymer ?
#
loop_
_entity_poly.entity_id
_entity_poly.type
_entity_poly.pdbx_seq_one_letter_code
_entity_poly.pdbx_strand_id
1 'polypeptide(L)' 'MTTPIATIRFDRAGQGHCLYTEVVNLATIGQLEIHRATRVEFDNSRQLWWVKDLDGSLLYSSPSRATCLDWEREFLSHR' A
#
# COMPACT_ATOMS: atom_id res chain seq x y z
N MET A 1 -14.39 6.37 -27.22
CA MET A 1 -14.02 6.30 -25.79
C MET A 1 -15.00 5.36 -25.11
N THR A 2 -14.54 4.22 -24.61
CA THR A 2 -15.37 3.25 -23.89
C THR A 2 -15.55 3.71 -22.44
N THR A 3 -16.79 3.99 -22.04
CA THR A 3 -17.13 4.28 -20.66
C THR A 3 -16.89 3.03 -19.81
N PRO A 4 -16.15 3.11 -18.69
CA PRO A 4 -15.95 1.95 -17.83
C PRO A 4 -17.29 1.49 -17.23
N ILE A 5 -17.52 0.16 -17.27
CA ILE A 5 -18.77 -0.50 -16.86
C ILE A 5 -19.03 -0.34 -15.34
N ALA A 6 -17.97 -0.17 -14.55
CA ALA A 6 -18.04 0.19 -13.13
C ALA A 6 -16.75 0.91 -12.71
N THR A 7 -16.84 1.80 -11.73
CA THR A 7 -15.67 2.45 -11.11
C THR A 7 -15.58 2.06 -9.64
N ILE A 8 -14.44 1.49 -9.24
CA ILE A 8 -14.07 1.30 -7.83
C ILE A 8 -12.97 2.33 -7.50
N ARG A 9 -13.21 3.16 -6.50
CA ARG A 9 -12.26 4.13 -5.98
C ARG A 9 -11.74 3.64 -4.64
N PHE A 10 -10.43 3.47 -4.51
CA PHE A 10 -9.83 3.22 -3.19
C PHE A 10 -9.55 4.53 -2.49
N ASP A 11 -9.92 4.63 -1.22
CA ASP A 11 -9.52 5.75 -0.37
C ASP A 11 -8.12 5.51 0.24
N ARG A 12 -7.67 6.51 1.00
CA ARG A 12 -6.38 6.50 1.70
C ARG A 12 -6.28 5.44 2.81
N ALA A 13 -7.40 4.90 3.27
CA ALA A 13 -7.44 3.78 4.22
C ALA A 13 -7.41 2.42 3.49
N GLY A 14 -7.34 2.42 2.16
CA GLY A 14 -7.38 1.20 1.34
C GLY A 14 -8.78 0.61 1.17
N GLN A 15 -9.84 1.34 1.54
CA GLN A 15 -11.22 0.88 1.36
C GLN A 15 -11.70 1.20 -0.06
N GLY A 16 -12.26 0.20 -0.74
CA GLY A 16 -12.87 0.35 -2.06
C GLY A 16 -14.30 0.89 -1.96
N HIS A 17 -14.56 2.02 -2.61
CA HIS A 17 -15.86 2.65 -2.77
C HIS A 17 -16.33 2.48 -4.21
N CYS A 18 -17.58 2.09 -4.42
CA CYS A 18 -18.17 1.99 -5.76
C CYS A 18 -19.59 2.57 -5.78
N LEU A 19 -20.05 3.01 -6.95
CA LEU A 19 -21.46 3.31 -7.16
C LEU A 19 -22.26 2.03 -6.93
N TYR A 20 -23.24 2.09 -6.03
CA TYR A 20 -24.11 0.97 -5.74
C TYR A 20 -24.89 0.59 -7.00
N THR A 21 -24.40 -0.42 -7.72
CA THR A 21 -25.10 -1.11 -8.78
C THR A 21 -25.08 -2.57 -8.38
N GLU A 22 -26.26 -3.09 -8.02
CA GLU A 22 -26.67 -4.42 -7.56
C GLU A 22 -25.59 -5.50 -7.30
N VAL A 23 -24.61 -5.74 -8.19
CA VAL A 23 -23.42 -6.58 -7.92
C VAL A 23 -22.25 -6.17 -8.83
N VAL A 24 -21.06 -5.89 -8.29
CA VAL A 24 -19.81 -5.89 -9.08
C VAL A 24 -19.23 -7.30 -9.06
N ASN A 25 -19.23 -7.99 -10.21
CA ASN A 25 -18.59 -9.30 -10.31
C ASN A 25 -17.07 -9.15 -10.26
N LEU A 26 -16.45 -9.41 -9.10
CA LEU A 26 -14.99 -9.30 -8.94
C LEU A 26 -14.19 -10.16 -9.94
N ALA A 27 -14.75 -11.28 -10.41
CA ALA A 27 -14.09 -12.11 -11.42
C ALA A 27 -13.99 -11.42 -12.79
N THR A 28 -14.86 -10.43 -13.06
CA THR A 28 -14.83 -9.65 -14.32
C THR A 28 -13.91 -8.43 -14.27
N ILE A 29 -13.39 -8.07 -13.09
CA ILE A 29 -12.42 -6.98 -12.93
C ILE A 29 -11.05 -7.38 -13.51
N GLY A 30 -10.80 -8.69 -13.65
CA GLY A 30 -9.54 -9.22 -14.17
C GLY A 30 -8.50 -9.46 -13.07
N GLN A 31 -7.24 -9.59 -13.48
CA GLN A 31 -6.13 -9.88 -12.57
C GLN A 31 -5.69 -8.61 -11.82
N LEU A 32 -5.57 -8.71 -10.51
CA LEU A 32 -4.97 -7.65 -9.69
C LEU A 32 -3.44 -7.77 -9.72
N GLU A 33 -2.77 -6.69 -10.11
CA GLU A 33 -1.32 -6.55 -9.95
C GLU A 33 -1.04 -5.77 -8.66
N ILE A 34 -0.34 -6.40 -7.71
CA ILE A 34 -0.07 -5.83 -6.39
C ILE A 34 1.45 -5.66 -6.26
N HIS A 35 1.89 -4.43 -6.07
CA HIS A 35 3.29 -4.12 -5.78
C HIS A 35 3.44 -3.62 -4.35
N ARG A 36 4.55 -4.00 -3.71
CA ARG A 36 4.94 -3.37 -2.44
C ARG A 36 5.30 -1.91 -2.71
N ALA A 37 4.95 -1.01 -1.81
CA ALA A 37 5.40 0.38 -1.88
C ALA A 37 6.79 0.57 -1.25
N THR A 38 7.15 -0.30 -0.30
CA THR A 38 8.31 -0.16 0.58
C THR A 38 8.79 -1.54 1.06
N ARG A 39 10.00 -1.57 1.63
CA ARG A 39 10.58 -2.74 2.31
C ARG A 39 10.95 -2.39 3.75
N VAL A 40 10.54 -3.25 4.68
CA VAL A 40 10.93 -3.16 6.09
C VAL A 40 11.98 -4.23 6.40
N GLU A 41 13.23 -3.82 6.56
CA GLU A 41 14.41 -4.69 6.65
C GLU A 41 15.18 -4.43 7.95
N PHE A 42 15.80 -5.45 8.54
CA PHE A 42 16.65 -5.29 9.72
C PHE A 42 18.12 -5.09 9.31
N ASP A 43 18.73 -4.00 9.78
CA ASP A 43 20.17 -3.77 9.67
C ASP A 43 20.88 -4.34 10.91
N ASN A 44 21.57 -5.47 10.70
CA ASN A 44 22.36 -6.12 11.74
C ASN A 44 23.50 -5.25 12.28
N SER A 45 24.07 -4.35 11.49
CA SER A 45 25.21 -3.53 11.91
C SER A 45 24.77 -2.42 12.89
N ARG A 46 23.60 -1.82 12.64
CA ARG A 46 23.07 -0.73 13.46
C ARG A 46 22.03 -1.19 14.48
N GLN A 47 21.58 -2.43 14.41
CA GLN A 47 20.51 -2.98 15.24
C GLN A 47 19.21 -2.17 15.12
N LEU A 48 18.86 -1.80 13.88
CA LEU A 48 17.68 -1.00 13.55
C LEU A 48 16.85 -1.68 12.47
N TRP A 49 15.55 -1.44 12.50
CA TRP A 49 14.66 -1.66 11.37
C TRP A 49 14.65 -0.43 10.47
N TRP A 50 14.67 -0.67 9.17
CA TRP A 50 14.67 0.34 8.11
C TRP A 50 13.43 0.18 7.25
N VAL A 51 12.79 1.29 6.92
CA VAL A 51 11.79 1.37 5.86
C VAL A 51 12.47 2.00 4.66
N LYS A 52 12.53 1.27 3.54
CA LYS A 52 13.11 1.75 2.28
C LYS A 52 12.05 1.82 1.18
N ASP A 53 12.22 2.74 0.24
CA ASP A 53 11.50 2.66 -1.03
C ASP A 53 12.00 1.48 -1.88
N LEU A 54 11.40 1.29 -3.05
CA LEU A 54 11.78 0.20 -3.96
C LEU A 54 13.14 0.39 -4.61
N ASP A 55 13.65 1.62 -4.68
CA ASP A 55 14.97 1.98 -5.20
C ASP A 55 16.08 1.78 -4.14
N GLY A 56 15.69 1.52 -2.88
CA GLY A 56 16.57 1.25 -1.76
C GLY A 56 16.88 2.47 -0.90
N SER A 57 16.29 3.62 -1.17
CA SER A 57 16.45 4.83 -0.37
C SER A 57 15.81 4.64 1.00
N LEU A 58 16.54 5.01 2.06
CA LEU A 58 16.03 4.95 3.43
C LEU A 58 15.00 6.07 3.65
N LEU A 59 13.76 5.68 3.98
CA LEU A 59 12.68 6.60 4.30
C LEU A 59 12.53 6.84 5.81
N TYR A 60 12.71 5.78 6.61
CA TYR A 60 12.58 5.83 8.07
C TYR A 60 13.36 4.70 8.75
N SER A 61 13.70 4.86 10.02
CA SER A 61 14.30 3.80 10.83
C SER A 61 13.91 3.86 12.29
N SER A 62 13.78 2.70 12.93
CA SER A 62 13.50 2.57 14.36
C SER A 62 14.09 1.26 14.93
N PRO A 63 14.48 1.20 16.20
CA PRO A 63 14.80 -0.08 16.85
C PRO A 63 13.63 -1.07 16.89
N SER A 64 12.39 -0.58 16.74
CA SER A 64 11.17 -1.39 16.76
C SER A 64 10.60 -1.61 15.35
N ARG A 65 10.45 -2.87 14.96
CA ARG A 65 9.77 -3.24 13.71
C ARG A 65 8.33 -2.71 13.68
N ALA A 66 7.63 -2.80 14.81
CA ALA A 66 6.23 -2.37 14.90
C ALA A 66 6.13 -0.87 14.61
N THR A 67 7.01 -0.06 15.20
CA THR A 67 7.07 1.39 14.94
C THR A 67 7.35 1.70 13.47
N CYS A 68 8.23 0.93 12.80
CA CYS A 68 8.43 1.08 11.35
C CYS A 68 7.18 0.78 10.53
N LEU A 69 6.38 -0.23 10.92
CA LEU A 69 5.13 -0.57 10.23
C LEU A 69 4.03 0.46 10.46
N ASP A 70 3.91 0.98 11.69
CA ASP A 70 2.96 2.04 12.02
C ASP A 70 3.30 3.32 11.23
N TRP A 71 4.58 3.68 11.19
CA TRP A 71 5.07 4.78 10.37
C TRP A 71 4.80 4.55 8.88
N GLU A 72 5.07 3.35 8.36
CA GLU A 72 4.83 3.01 6.94
C GLU A 72 3.35 3.20 6.57
N ARG A 73 2.43 2.76 7.43
CA ARG A 73 0.99 2.96 7.23
C ARG A 73 0.60 4.44 7.21
N GLU A 74 1.09 5.22 8.16
CA GLU A 74 0.82 6.65 8.23
C GLU A 74 1.39 7.37 6.99
N PHE A 75 2.62 7.07 6.61
CA PHE A 75 3.29 7.65 5.46
C PHE A 75 2.55 7.37 4.14
N LEU A 76 2.12 6.13 3.92
CA LEU A 76 1.44 5.72 2.68
C LEU A 76 -0.01 6.19 2.60
N SER A 77 -0.69 6.39 3.74
CA SER A 77 -2.06 6.93 3.76
C SER A 77 -2.14 8.43 3.45
N HIS A 78 -1.05 9.19 3.56
CA HIS A 78 -1.03 10.63 3.26
C HIS A 78 -0.53 10.98 1.85
N ARG A 79 -0.04 9.98 1.11
CA ARG A 79 0.46 10.14 -0.27
C ARG A 79 -0.68 10.07 -1.29
#